data_AF-A0A3B8M2U9-F1
#
_entry.id   AF-A0A3B8M2U9-F1
#
_cell.length_a   1.000
_cell.length_b   1.000
_cell.length_c   1.000
_cell.angle_alpha   90.00
_cell.angle_beta   90.00
_cell.angle_gamma   90.00
#
_symmetry.space_group_name_H-M   'P 1'
#
loop_
_entity.id
_entity.type
_entity.pdbx_description
1 polymer ?
#
loop_
_entity_poly.entity_id
_entity_poly.type
_entity_poly.pdbx_seq_one_letter_code
_entity_poly.pdbx_strand_id
1 'polypeptide(L)'
;MNAPANVNSVQAVRDFRGNLQRFGEQATDCLDSLHAQVHRMIDWLEHDRPAYWQQQVRRSFDQVAEARQSLQRCQMQSVGDHRPSCTEEKQILARTKARLEYSQRKLEAVSRCQRVVEEEANQFRGRCGQLDNLLQRDVPRMTGLLDRILVSLEEYVAISAPEPPPPAVSDGATSGEGGDR
;
A
#
# COMPACT_ATOMS: atom_id res chain seq x y z
N MET A 1 10.05 12.91 48.65
CA MET A 1 9.11 14.02 48.43
C MET A 1 8.32 13.71 47.17
N ASN A 2 7.14 13.10 47.30
CA ASN A 2 6.25 12.85 46.16
C ASN A 2 5.29 14.03 46.08
N ALA A 3 5.49 14.89 45.06
CA ALA A 3 4.50 15.90 44.73
C ALA A 3 3.24 15.22 44.17
N PRO A 4 2.02 15.70 44.48
CA PRO A 4 0.80 15.16 43.89
C PRO A 4 0.84 15.31 42.37
N ALA A 5 0.58 14.22 41.65
CA ALA A 5 0.53 14.24 40.19
C ALA A 5 -0.67 15.08 39.72
N ASN A 6 -0.44 16.13 38.95
CA ASN A 6 -1.50 16.98 38.40
C ASN A 6 -2.10 16.34 37.14
N VAL A 7 -2.98 15.36 37.33
CA VAL A 7 -3.59 14.58 36.23
C VAL A 7 -4.78 15.36 35.65
N ASN A 8 -4.55 16.07 34.55
CA ASN A 8 -5.58 16.93 33.95
C ASN A 8 -6.67 16.18 33.14
N SER A 9 -6.40 14.97 32.61
CA SER A 9 -7.42 14.12 31.94
C SER A 9 -6.91 12.71 31.64
N VAL A 10 -7.41 11.70 32.38
CA VAL A 10 -7.17 10.26 32.07
C VAL A 10 -7.82 9.87 30.73
N GLN A 11 -8.97 10.48 30.41
CA GLN A 11 -9.69 10.21 29.18
C GLN A 11 -8.87 10.57 27.93
N ALA A 12 -8.14 11.70 27.95
CA ALA A 12 -7.27 12.10 26.86
C ALA A 12 -6.19 11.05 26.55
N VAL A 13 -5.66 10.37 27.57
CA VAL A 13 -4.68 9.29 27.40
C VAL A 13 -5.32 8.05 26.77
N ARG A 14 -6.54 7.69 27.17
CA ARG A 14 -7.30 6.59 26.55
C ARG A 14 -7.61 6.88 25.08
N ASP A 15 -8.06 8.10 24.79
CA ASP A 15 -8.40 8.52 23.43
C ASP A 15 -7.15 8.53 22.54
N PHE A 16 -6.02 9.04 23.06
CA PHE A 16 -4.75 9.02 22.34
C PHE A 16 -4.27 7.60 22.05
N ARG A 17 -4.35 6.68 23.03
CA ARG A 17 -4.03 5.25 22.82
C ARG A 17 -4.88 4.66 21.70
N GLY A 18 -6.19 4.87 21.73
CA GLY A 18 -7.10 4.37 20.69
C GLY A 18 -6.79 4.94 19.31
N ASN A 19 -6.48 6.25 19.23
CA ASN A 19 -6.09 6.89 17.97
C ASN A 19 -4.75 6.40 17.45
N LEU A 20 -3.76 6.16 18.32
CA LEU A 20 -2.45 5.64 17.95
C LEU A 20 -2.55 4.22 17.40
N GLN A 21 -3.38 3.37 18.00
CA GLN A 21 -3.63 2.02 17.50
C GLN A 21 -4.28 2.05 16.11
N ARG A 22 -5.36 2.83 15.95
CA ARG A 22 -6.04 2.98 14.65
C ARG A 22 -5.10 3.53 13.57
N PHE A 23 -4.27 4.50 13.92
CA PHE A 23 -3.24 5.01 13.02
C PHE A 23 -2.28 3.90 12.58
N GLY A 24 -1.80 3.07 13.52
CA GLY A 24 -0.93 1.94 13.23
C GLY A 24 -1.54 0.96 12.24
N GLU A 25 -2.79 0.55 12.48
CA GLU A 25 -3.55 -0.36 11.61
C GLU A 25 -3.72 0.24 10.21
N GLN A 26 -4.25 1.46 10.11
CA GLN A 26 -4.51 2.12 8.82
C GLN A 26 -3.24 2.39 8.01
N ALA A 27 -2.17 2.81 8.67
CA ALA A 27 -0.90 3.06 8.00
C ALA A 27 -0.24 1.77 7.52
N THR A 28 -0.37 0.68 8.28
CA THR A 28 0.13 -0.66 7.88
C THR A 28 -0.62 -1.15 6.65
N ASP A 29 -1.96 -1.13 6.68
CA ASP A 29 -2.80 -1.54 5.54
C ASP A 29 -2.47 -0.73 4.26
N CYS A 30 -2.25 0.58 4.42
CA CYS A 30 -1.88 1.45 3.32
C CYS A 30 -0.51 1.07 2.75
N LEU A 31 0.49 0.85 3.62
CA LEU A 31 1.84 0.49 3.23
C LEU A 31 1.87 -0.87 2.50
N ASP A 32 1.16 -1.86 3.04
CA ASP A 32 1.02 -3.19 2.44
C ASP A 32 0.35 -3.14 1.06
N SER A 33 -0.70 -2.32 0.92
CA SER A 33 -1.36 -2.09 -0.37
C SER A 33 -0.41 -1.48 -1.40
N LEU A 34 0.42 -0.50 -1.01
CA LEU A 34 1.43 0.09 -1.89
C LEU A 34 2.49 -0.94 -2.29
N HIS A 35 2.99 -1.72 -1.33
CA HIS A 35 3.92 -2.81 -1.62
C HIS A 35 3.33 -3.81 -2.60
N ALA A 36 2.08 -4.24 -2.41
CA ALA A 36 1.42 -5.20 -3.30
C ALA A 36 1.25 -4.64 -4.72
N GLN A 37 0.93 -3.35 -4.87
CA GLN A 37 0.83 -2.70 -6.17
C GLN A 37 2.17 -2.65 -6.90
N VAL A 38 3.25 -2.30 -6.20
CA VAL A 38 4.61 -2.27 -6.76
C VAL A 38 5.05 -3.66 -7.18
N HIS A 39 4.85 -4.69 -6.34
CA HIS A 39 5.20 -6.07 -6.69
C HIS A 39 4.43 -6.54 -7.93
N ARG A 40 3.12 -6.32 -8.00
CA ARG A 40 2.32 -6.68 -9.19
C ARG A 40 2.81 -5.99 -10.46
N MET A 41 3.22 -4.73 -10.37
CA MET A 41 3.75 -3.99 -11.51
C MET A 41 5.10 -4.55 -11.97
N ILE A 42 5.97 -4.92 -11.03
CA ILE A 42 7.25 -5.59 -11.31
C ILE A 42 6.99 -6.94 -11.97
N ASP A 43 6.17 -7.80 -11.36
CA ASP A 43 5.86 -9.13 -11.88
C ASP A 43 5.36 -9.07 -13.33
N TRP A 44 4.47 -8.12 -13.62
CA TRP A 44 3.94 -7.89 -14.96
C TRP A 44 4.99 -7.40 -15.96
N LEU A 45 5.96 -6.58 -15.52
CA LEU A 45 7.07 -6.12 -16.36
C LEU A 45 8.14 -7.20 -16.59
N GLU A 46 8.33 -8.10 -15.64
CA GLU A 46 9.32 -9.17 -15.71
C GLU A 46 8.81 -10.39 -16.50
N HIS A 47 7.52 -10.72 -16.37
CA HIS A 47 6.97 -11.96 -16.91
C HIS A 47 6.01 -11.71 -18.08
N ASP A 48 4.91 -10.99 -17.83
CA ASP A 48 3.83 -10.84 -18.82
C ASP A 48 4.26 -10.04 -20.04
N ARG A 49 4.85 -8.85 -19.83
CA ARG A 49 5.21 -7.95 -20.94
C ARG A 49 6.29 -8.51 -21.85
N PRO A 50 7.40 -9.09 -21.35
CA PRO A 50 8.41 -9.69 -22.21
C PRO A 50 7.84 -10.85 -23.01
N ALA A 51 7.08 -11.75 -22.38
CA ALA A 51 6.45 -12.88 -23.07
C ALA A 51 5.51 -12.41 -24.19
N TYR A 52 4.66 -11.41 -23.92
CA TYR A 52 3.78 -10.83 -24.92
C TYR A 52 4.55 -10.27 -26.12
N TRP A 53 5.57 -9.43 -25.89
CA TRP A 53 6.31 -8.80 -26.98
C TRP A 53 7.19 -9.76 -27.74
N GLN A 54 7.80 -10.75 -27.09
CA GLN A 54 8.51 -11.84 -27.77
C GLN A 54 7.57 -12.61 -28.71
N GLN A 55 6.35 -12.91 -28.26
CA GLN A 55 5.35 -13.54 -29.12
C GLN A 55 4.94 -12.64 -30.30
N GLN A 56 4.78 -11.33 -30.06
CA GLN A 56 4.48 -10.38 -31.14
C GLN A 56 5.62 -10.29 -32.17
N VAL A 57 6.88 -10.29 -31.71
CA VAL A 57 8.06 -10.33 -32.60
C VAL A 57 8.01 -11.58 -33.48
N ARG A 58 7.82 -12.77 -32.89
CA ARG A 58 7.70 -14.03 -33.64
C ARG A 58 6.58 -13.98 -34.68
N ARG A 59 5.37 -13.59 -34.29
CA ARG A 59 4.23 -13.47 -35.21
C ARG A 59 4.50 -12.49 -36.35
N SER A 60 5.07 -11.33 -36.04
CA SER A 60 5.38 -10.32 -37.07
C SER A 60 6.50 -10.76 -38.01
N PHE A 61 7.45 -11.56 -37.53
CA PHE A 61 8.47 -12.18 -38.37
C PHE A 61 7.86 -13.17 -39.37
N ASP A 62 6.96 -14.04 -38.90
CA ASP A 62 6.24 -14.99 -39.76
C ASP A 62 5.42 -14.25 -40.82
N GLN A 63 4.70 -13.18 -40.44
CA GLN A 63 3.95 -12.33 -41.37
C GLN A 63 4.83 -11.64 -42.42
N VAL A 64 6.07 -11.25 -42.06
CA VAL A 64 7.03 -10.72 -43.04
C VAL A 64 7.44 -11.81 -44.03
N ALA A 65 7.65 -13.05 -43.58
CA ALA A 65 7.98 -14.16 -44.46
C ALA A 65 6.82 -14.48 -45.44
N GLU A 66 5.58 -14.54 -44.94
CA GLU A 66 4.38 -14.73 -45.76
C GLU A 66 4.15 -13.61 -46.79
N ALA A 67 4.34 -12.35 -46.38
CA ALA A 67 4.21 -11.20 -47.27
C ALA A 67 5.28 -11.20 -48.36
N ARG A 68 6.52 -11.62 -48.04
CA ARG A 68 7.60 -11.81 -49.03
C ARG A 68 7.24 -12.89 -50.06
N GLN A 69 6.74 -14.03 -49.60
CA GLN A 69 6.31 -15.12 -50.49
C GLN A 69 5.15 -14.67 -51.40
N SER A 70 4.18 -13.95 -50.84
CA SER A 70 3.04 -13.43 -51.62
C SER A 70 3.48 -12.43 -52.69
N LEU A 71 4.39 -11.51 -52.35
CA LEU A 71 4.98 -10.59 -53.32
C LEU A 71 5.75 -11.35 -54.41
N GLN A 72 6.54 -12.37 -54.05
CA GLN A 72 7.26 -13.20 -55.01
C GLN A 72 6.30 -13.94 -55.95
N ARG A 73 5.21 -14.51 -55.42
CA ARG A 73 4.16 -15.16 -56.22
C ARG A 73 3.53 -14.18 -57.20
N CYS A 74 3.13 -12.98 -56.76
CA CYS A 74 2.58 -11.96 -57.65
C CYS A 74 3.58 -11.61 -58.77
N GLN A 75 4.86 -11.44 -58.44
CA GLN A 75 5.90 -11.13 -59.44
C GLN A 75 6.12 -12.25 -60.47
N MET A 76 5.82 -13.50 -60.12
CA MET A 76 5.95 -14.67 -61.01
C MET A 76 4.71 -14.87 -61.91
N GLN A 77 3.56 -14.27 -61.62
CA GLN A 77 2.31 -14.43 -62.38
C GLN A 77 2.26 -13.63 -63.70
N SER A 78 3.39 -13.18 -64.24
CA SER A 78 3.40 -12.44 -65.51
C SER A 78 2.86 -13.30 -66.66
N VAL A 79 1.90 -12.76 -67.41
CA VAL A 79 1.34 -13.38 -68.62
C VAL A 79 1.82 -12.58 -69.84
N GLY A 80 2.61 -13.21 -70.71
CA GLY A 80 3.20 -12.54 -71.87
C GLY A 80 4.22 -11.47 -71.47
N ASP A 81 4.10 -10.28 -72.08
CA ASP A 81 5.02 -9.14 -71.86
C ASP A 81 4.56 -8.18 -70.74
N HIS A 82 3.43 -8.48 -70.08
CA HIS A 82 2.85 -7.61 -69.05
C HIS A 82 3.25 -8.07 -67.64
N ARG A 83 4.05 -7.24 -66.95
CA ARG A 83 4.50 -7.50 -65.57
C ARG A 83 3.54 -6.87 -64.56
N PRO A 84 2.99 -7.65 -63.60
CA PRO A 84 2.10 -7.09 -62.58
C PRO A 84 2.83 -6.09 -61.68
N SER A 85 2.15 -5.00 -61.31
CA SER A 85 2.74 -3.92 -60.49
C SER A 85 2.93 -4.34 -59.02
N CYS A 86 2.16 -5.33 -58.56
CA CYS A 86 2.14 -5.90 -57.20
C CYS A 86 2.15 -4.83 -56.10
N THR A 87 1.40 -3.73 -56.31
CA THR A 87 1.42 -2.56 -55.42
C THR A 87 0.84 -2.89 -54.04
N GLU A 88 -0.19 -3.71 -53.97
CA GLU A 88 -0.82 -4.14 -52.72
C GLU A 88 0.14 -5.01 -51.90
N GLU A 89 0.78 -6.00 -52.51
CA GLU A 89 1.74 -6.90 -51.84
C GLU A 89 2.97 -6.14 -51.35
N LYS A 90 3.45 -5.15 -52.11
CA LYS A 90 4.52 -4.25 -51.68
C LYS A 90 4.11 -3.44 -50.45
N GLN A 91 2.88 -2.90 -50.42
CA GLN A 91 2.38 -2.18 -49.26
C GLN A 91 2.21 -3.09 -48.05
N ILE A 92 1.66 -4.29 -48.23
CA ILE A 92 1.51 -5.28 -47.16
C ILE A 92 2.88 -5.63 -46.56
N LEU A 93 3.88 -5.90 -47.41
CA LEU A 93 5.24 -6.17 -46.96
C LEU A 93 5.86 -4.99 -46.19
N ALA A 94 5.62 -3.75 -46.63
CA ALA A 94 6.08 -2.57 -45.91
C ALA A 94 5.43 -2.45 -44.51
N ARG A 95 4.10 -2.67 -44.42
CA ARG A 95 3.35 -2.62 -43.16
C ARG A 95 3.80 -3.71 -42.18
N THR A 96 3.99 -4.95 -42.64
CA THR A 96 4.43 -6.06 -41.78
C THR A 96 5.86 -5.86 -41.28
N LYS A 97 6.76 -5.33 -42.11
CA LYS A 97 8.11 -4.92 -41.68
C LYS A 97 8.07 -3.84 -40.60
N ALA A 98 7.27 -2.80 -40.78
CA ALA A 98 7.10 -1.75 -39.78
C ALA A 98 6.54 -2.30 -38.45
N ARG A 99 5.63 -3.29 -38.52
CA ARG A 99 5.09 -3.97 -37.35
C ARG A 99 6.16 -4.79 -36.61
N LEU A 100 7.05 -5.48 -37.33
CA LEU A 100 8.17 -6.21 -36.74
C LEU A 100 9.11 -5.26 -36.00
N GLU A 101 9.52 -4.17 -36.66
CA GLU A 101 10.38 -3.15 -36.04
C GLU A 101 9.73 -2.51 -34.80
N TYR A 102 8.44 -2.21 -34.87
CA TYR A 102 7.69 -1.72 -33.70
C TYR A 102 7.72 -2.71 -32.53
N SER A 103 7.51 -4.00 -32.82
CA SER A 103 7.48 -5.04 -31.78
C SER A 103 8.86 -5.24 -31.15
N GLN A 104 9.94 -5.18 -31.94
CA GLN A 104 11.32 -5.22 -31.44
C GLN A 104 11.64 -4.01 -30.55
N ARG A 105 11.31 -2.78 -31.00
CA ARG A 105 11.50 -1.57 -30.18
C ARG A 105 10.72 -1.62 -28.87
N LYS A 106 9.51 -2.20 -28.88
CA LYS A 106 8.72 -2.37 -27.66
C LYS A 106 9.33 -3.40 -26.71
N LEU A 107 9.88 -4.49 -27.21
CA LEU A 107 10.60 -5.47 -26.39
C LEU A 107 11.81 -4.82 -25.69
N GLU A 108 12.60 -4.03 -26.41
CA GLU A 108 13.72 -3.28 -25.82
C GLU A 108 13.25 -2.23 -24.81
N ALA A 109 12.15 -1.53 -25.10
CA ALA A 109 11.57 -0.56 -24.18
C ALA A 109 11.10 -1.21 -22.88
N VAL A 110 10.52 -2.42 -22.93
CA VAL A 110 10.14 -3.19 -21.74
C VAL A 110 11.35 -3.56 -20.92
N SER A 111 12.43 -4.06 -21.55
CA SER A 111 13.68 -4.37 -20.83
C SER A 111 14.29 -3.14 -20.14
N ARG A 112 14.28 -1.97 -20.79
CA ARG A 112 14.72 -0.72 -20.15
C ARG A 112 13.80 -0.31 -18.99
N CYS A 113 12.49 -0.43 -19.19
CA CYS A 113 11.49 -0.10 -18.18
C CYS A 113 11.62 -0.98 -16.94
N GLN A 114 11.84 -2.28 -17.13
CA GLN A 114 12.09 -3.24 -16.05
C GLN A 114 13.24 -2.75 -15.15
N ARG A 115 14.41 -2.45 -15.72
CA ARG A 115 15.57 -1.98 -14.94
C ARG A 115 15.28 -0.71 -14.14
N VAL A 116 14.61 0.27 -14.76
CA VAL A 116 14.27 1.54 -14.10
C VAL A 116 13.28 1.30 -12.96
N VAL A 117 12.27 0.47 -13.18
CA VAL A 117 11.25 0.18 -12.17
C VAL A 117 11.82 -0.62 -11.00
N GLU A 118 12.71 -1.58 -11.25
CA GLU A 118 13.41 -2.30 -10.18
C GLU A 118 14.24 -1.35 -9.29
N GLU A 119 14.97 -0.42 -9.90
CA GLU A 119 15.76 0.57 -9.18
C GLU A 119 14.88 1.50 -8.32
N GLU A 120 13.82 2.05 -8.89
CA GLU A 120 12.86 2.90 -8.17
C GLU A 120 12.11 2.13 -7.08
N ALA A 121 11.77 0.87 -7.31
CA ALA A 121 11.13 0.02 -6.31
C ALA A 121 12.06 -0.28 -5.13
N ASN A 122 13.36 -0.48 -5.37
CA ASN A 122 14.35 -0.64 -4.31
C ASN A 122 14.47 0.64 -3.47
N GLN A 123 14.52 1.81 -4.13
CA GLN A 123 14.52 3.11 -3.44
C GLN A 123 13.25 3.32 -2.61
N PHE A 124 12.08 3.00 -3.17
CA PHE A 124 10.79 3.04 -2.48
C PHE A 124 10.80 2.16 -1.22
N ARG A 125 11.21 0.89 -1.35
CA ARG A 125 11.34 -0.04 -0.19
C ARG A 125 12.28 0.53 0.88
N GLY A 126 13.41 1.11 0.49
CA GLY A 126 14.33 1.76 1.41
C GLY A 126 13.70 2.92 2.19
N ARG A 127 12.91 3.77 1.51
CA ARG A 127 12.19 4.90 2.14
C ARG A 127 11.08 4.42 3.07
N CYS A 128 10.37 3.38 2.68
CA CYS A 128 9.29 2.77 3.48
C CYS A 128 9.82 2.05 4.73
N GLY A 129 11.05 1.55 4.73
CA GLY A 129 11.59 0.76 5.84
C GLY A 129 11.57 1.48 7.20
N GLN A 130 11.79 2.79 7.25
CA GLN A 130 11.69 3.54 8.52
C GLN A 130 10.25 3.61 9.04
N LEU A 131 9.30 3.83 8.12
CA LEU A 131 7.87 3.86 8.46
C LEU A 131 7.40 2.47 8.90
N ASP A 132 7.80 1.42 8.20
CA ASP A 132 7.50 0.04 8.55
C ASP A 132 7.99 -0.29 9.97
N ASN A 133 9.25 0.04 10.30
CA ASN A 133 9.77 -0.13 11.65
C ASN A 133 8.96 0.63 12.72
N LEU A 134 8.57 1.89 12.42
CA LEU A 134 7.75 2.68 13.33
C LEU A 134 6.39 2.01 13.58
N LEU A 135 5.75 1.50 12.54
CA LEU A 135 4.44 0.87 12.61
C LEU A 135 4.49 -0.49 13.31
N GLN A 136 5.48 -1.32 12.99
CA GLN A 136 5.58 -2.70 13.49
C GLN A 136 6.16 -2.78 14.90
N ARG A 137 7.02 -1.84 15.29
CA ARG A 137 7.76 -1.89 16.56
C ARG A 137 7.38 -0.77 17.51
N ASP A 138 7.44 0.48 17.05
CA ASP A 138 7.31 1.62 17.94
C ASP A 138 5.86 1.87 18.35
N VAL A 139 4.90 1.72 17.43
CA VAL A 139 3.46 1.86 17.73
C VAL A 139 3.02 0.85 18.81
N PRO A 140 3.26 -0.47 18.69
CA PRO A 140 2.90 -1.42 19.75
C PRO A 140 3.58 -1.10 21.09
N ARG A 141 4.85 -0.68 21.06
CA ARG A 141 5.60 -0.31 22.26
C ARG A 141 4.98 0.92 22.95
N MET A 142 4.64 1.95 22.18
CA MET A 142 3.99 3.16 22.69
C MET A 142 2.60 2.85 23.25
N THR A 143 1.80 2.04 22.56
CA THR A 143 0.50 1.58 23.04
C THR A 143 0.62 0.84 24.38
N GLY A 144 1.58 -0.08 24.51
CA GLY A 144 1.83 -0.79 25.77
C GLY A 144 2.35 0.09 26.90
N LEU A 145 3.08 1.17 26.58
CA LEU A 145 3.46 2.18 27.57
C LEU A 145 2.25 2.98 28.06
N LEU A 146 1.38 3.40 27.15
CA LEU A 146 0.14 4.09 27.49
C LEU A 146 -0.78 3.22 28.34
N ASP A 147 -0.83 1.91 28.08
CA ASP A 147 -1.58 0.95 28.91
C ASP A 147 -1.09 0.92 30.35
N ARG A 148 0.24 0.86 30.57
CA ARG A 148 0.80 0.91 31.92
C ARG A 148 0.53 2.24 32.63
N ILE A 149 0.62 3.35 31.89
CA ILE A 149 0.29 4.68 32.43
C ILE A 149 -1.17 4.71 32.88
N LEU A 150 -2.10 4.24 32.04
CA LEU A 150 -3.53 4.22 32.36
C LEU A 150 -3.81 3.42 33.64
N VAL A 151 -3.22 2.22 33.77
CA VAL A 151 -3.36 1.40 34.99
C VAL A 151 -2.85 2.16 36.22
N SER A 152 -1.66 2.76 36.14
CA SER A 152 -1.10 3.50 37.28
C SER A 152 -1.92 4.73 37.70
N LEU A 153 -2.56 5.40 36.73
CA LEU A 153 -3.43 6.54 37.00
C LEU A 153 -4.75 6.10 37.63
N GLU A 154 -5.31 4.97 37.20
CA GLU A 154 -6.53 4.40 37.77
C GLU A 154 -6.31 3.96 39.23
N GLU A 155 -5.18 3.33 39.54
CA GLU A 155 -4.78 2.99 40.91
C GLU A 155 -4.61 4.23 41.80
N TYR A 156 -3.98 5.30 41.27
CA TYR A 156 -3.76 6.54 42.02
C TYR A 156 -5.08 7.24 42.38
N VAL A 157 -6.04 7.26 41.45
CA VAL A 157 -7.38 7.83 41.69
C VAL A 157 -8.13 6.99 42.73
N ALA A 158 -8.04 5.67 42.68
CA ALA A 158 -8.70 4.79 43.64
C ALA A 158 -8.19 4.97 45.09
N ILE A 159 -6.89 5.23 45.27
CA ILE A 159 -6.27 5.47 46.60
C ILE A 159 -6.60 6.86 47.15
N SER A 160 -6.84 7.85 46.28
CA SER A 160 -7.05 9.26 46.66
C SER A 160 -8.52 9.64 46.92
N ALA A 161 -9.47 8.73 46.71
CA ALA A 161 -10.88 8.98 47.02
C ALA A 161 -11.08 9.00 48.56
N PRO A 162 -11.51 10.13 49.17
CA PRO A 162 -11.71 10.18 50.62
C PRO A 162 -12.88 9.27 51.02
N GLU A 163 -12.71 8.54 52.12
CA GLU A 163 -13.78 7.81 52.79
C GLU A 163 -14.92 8.79 53.14
N PRO A 164 -16.19 8.51 52.77
CA PRO A 164 -17.29 9.41 53.12
C PRO A 164 -17.36 9.52 54.65
N PRO A 165 -17.44 10.75 55.21
CA PRO A 165 -17.52 10.90 56.65
C PRO A 165 -18.72 10.12 57.17
N PRO A 166 -18.58 9.41 58.32
CA PRO A 166 -19.66 8.63 58.89
C PRO A 166 -20.89 9.51 59.09
N PRO A 167 -22.12 8.98 58.90
CA PRO A 167 -23.33 9.76 59.03
C PRO A 167 -23.35 10.42 60.41
N ALA A 168 -23.42 11.75 60.43
CA ALA A 168 -23.60 12.51 61.65
C ALA A 168 -24.91 12.05 62.29
N VAL A 169 -24.81 11.31 63.39
CA VAL A 169 -25.94 11.05 64.27
C VAL A 169 -26.39 12.39 64.82
N SER A 170 -27.48 12.92 64.26
CA SER A 170 -28.17 14.06 64.84
C SER A 170 -28.92 13.57 66.08
N ASP A 171 -28.30 13.69 67.25
CA ASP A 171 -29.02 13.65 68.52
C ASP A 171 -29.90 14.90 68.59
N GLY A 172 -31.10 14.75 68.04
CA GLY A 172 -32.15 15.75 68.07
C GLY A 172 -33.18 15.41 69.14
N ALA A 173 -33.25 16.29 70.13
CA ALA A 173 -34.49 16.74 70.80
C ALA A 173 -35.04 15.81 71.91
N THR A 174 -35.53 16.27 73.07
CA THR A 174 -35.71 17.61 73.68
C THR A 174 -36.26 17.38 75.10
N SER A 175 -35.99 18.32 76.00
CA SER A 175 -36.52 18.42 77.37
C SER A 175 -38.04 18.39 77.52
N GLY A 176 -38.49 17.98 78.71
CA GLY A 176 -39.80 18.25 79.35
C GLY A 176 -39.82 17.58 80.73
N GLU A 177 -39.44 18.24 81.82
CA GLU A 177 -40.25 19.15 82.66
C GLU A 177 -41.38 18.42 83.43
N GLY A 178 -41.29 18.42 84.78
CA GLY A 178 -42.47 18.32 85.66
C GLY A 178 -42.34 17.47 86.94
N GLY A 179 -42.28 18.12 88.12
CA GLY A 179 -43.19 17.78 89.24
C GLY A 179 -42.63 17.16 90.53
N ASP A 180 -42.47 18.02 91.55
CA ASP A 180 -42.83 17.86 92.98
C ASP A 180 -43.03 16.44 93.59
N ARG A 181 -42.19 16.07 94.57
CA ARG A 181 -42.54 16.01 96.02
C ARG A 181 -41.36 15.59 96.89
#